data_AF-A0A967GMV8-F1
#
_entry.id   AF-A0A967GMV8-F1
#
_cell.length_a   1.000
_cell.length_b   1.000
_cell.length_c   1.000
_cell.angle_alpha   90.00
_cell.angle_beta   90.00
_cell.angle_gamma   90.00
#
_symmetry.space_group_name_H-M   'P 1'
#
loop_
_entity.id
_entity.type
_entity.pdbx_description
1 polymer ?
#
loop_
_entity_poly.entity_id
_entity_poly.type
_entity_poly.pdbx_seq_one_letter_code
_entity_poly.pdbx_strand_id
1 'polypeptide(L)'
;GRGVAVNRAEYAPDLFVEDSLRFIRENHRKPFFLYLAMNVPHANNEAGREGMEVPGWGEFAERDWPEPEKGFAAMIRNIDRDTGRILDLLKELKIAQHTLV
;
A
#
# COMPACT_ATOMS: atom_id res chain seq x y z
N GLY A 1 -11.44 -15.39 9.36
CA GLY A 1 -11.86 -15.41 10.77
C GLY A 1 -13.38 -15.33 10.81
N ARG A 2 -13.98 -15.10 11.97
CA ARG A 2 -15.44 -14.91 12.12
C ARG A 2 -15.78 -13.53 12.69
N GLY A 3 -15.11 -12.47 12.26
CA GLY A 3 -15.51 -11.13 12.72
C GLY A 3 -14.72 -10.01 12.07
N VAL A 4 -15.45 -9.00 11.60
CA VAL A 4 -14.90 -7.69 11.23
C VAL A 4 -14.27 -7.06 12.47
N ALA A 5 -13.08 -6.49 12.33
CA ALA A 5 -12.46 -5.69 13.38
C ALA A 5 -13.40 -4.52 13.74
N VAL A 6 -13.92 -4.51 14.97
CA VAL A 6 -14.83 -3.46 15.44
C VAL A 6 -14.08 -2.15 15.69
N ASN A 7 -12.79 -2.24 16.04
CA ASN A 7 -11.89 -1.09 16.18
C ASN A 7 -10.87 -1.12 15.05
N ARG A 8 -10.99 -0.17 14.12
CA ARG A 8 -10.01 0.07 13.05
C ARG A 8 -8.89 0.95 13.62
N ALA A 9 -7.68 0.42 13.75
CA ALA A 9 -6.53 1.15 14.30
C ALA A 9 -5.70 1.79 13.18
N GLU A 10 -5.10 0.97 12.31
CA GLU A 10 -4.16 1.41 11.29
C GLU A 10 -4.44 0.72 9.95
N TYR A 11 -4.05 1.39 8.87
CA TYR A 11 -4.16 0.83 7.52
C TYR A 11 -2.91 0.00 7.23
N ALA A 12 -3.04 -1.34 7.29
CA ALA A 12 -1.92 -2.26 7.16
C ALA A 12 -1.00 -2.01 5.94
N PRO A 13 -1.50 -1.67 4.74
CA PRO A 13 -0.63 -1.33 3.61
C PRO A 13 0.34 -0.18 3.90
N ASP A 14 -0.10 0.87 4.61
CA ASP A 14 0.78 1.98 4.97
C ASP A 14 1.92 1.50 5.89
N LEU A 15 1.62 0.61 6.85
CA LEU A 15 2.62 0.02 7.74
C LEU A 15 3.66 -0.82 6.98
N PHE A 16 3.22 -1.64 6.03
CA PHE A 16 4.13 -2.47 5.22
C PHE A 16 5.07 -1.61 4.38
N VAL A 17 4.57 -0.51 3.83
CA VAL A 17 5.36 0.43 3.04
C VAL A 17 6.37 1.17 3.93
N GLU A 18 5.96 1.68 5.09
CA GLU A 18 6.88 2.36 6.02
C GLU A 18 8.01 1.43 6.49
N ASP A 19 7.69 0.18 6.82
CA ASP A 19 8.71 -0.80 7.20
C ASP A 19 9.64 -1.14 6.03
N SER A 20 9.11 -1.26 4.81
CA SER A 20 9.91 -1.49 3.60
C SER A 20 10.88 -0.34 3.32
N LEU A 21 10.41 0.91 3.43
CA LEU A 21 11.25 2.10 3.26
C LEU A 21 12.34 2.16 4.32
N ARG A 22 12.02 1.83 5.58
CA ARG A 22 13.00 1.72 6.67
C ARG A 22 14.04 0.63 6.37
N PHE A 23 13.61 -0.57 5.98
CA PHE A 23 14.49 -1.68 5.63
C PHE A 23 15.50 -1.29 4.55
N ILE A 24 15.03 -0.65 3.46
CA ILE A 24 15.90 -0.17 2.38
C ILE A 24 16.93 0.82 2.91
N ARG A 25 16.51 1.83 3.70
CA ARG A 25 17.42 2.82 4.29
C ARG A 25 18.48 2.18 5.16
N GLU A 26 18.13 1.19 5.97
CA GLU A 26 19.07 0.53 6.88
C GLU A 26 20.03 -0.43 6.15
N ASN A 27 19.62 -1.02 5.03
CA ASN A 27 20.36 -2.09 4.37
C ASN A 27 21.04 -1.70 3.05
N HIS A 28 20.81 -0.52 2.48
CA HIS A 28 21.32 -0.12 1.14
C HIS A 28 22.84 -0.23 0.93
N ARG A 29 23.64 -0.32 2.00
CA ARG A 29 25.12 -0.45 1.92
C ARG A 29 25.60 -1.88 1.64
N LYS A 30 24.70 -2.86 1.60
CA LYS A 30 24.98 -4.28 1.28
C LYS A 30 23.88 -4.81 0.36
N PRO A 31 24.12 -5.89 -0.41
CA PRO A 31 23.06 -6.54 -1.16
C PRO A 31 21.92 -6.97 -0.24
N PHE A 32 20.68 -6.76 -0.67
CA PHE A 32 19.49 -7.17 0.05
C PHE A 32 18.47 -7.77 -0.91
N PHE A 33 17.52 -8.51 -0.33
CA PHE A 33 16.32 -8.95 -1.02
C PHE A 33 15.11 -8.46 -0.21
N LEU A 34 14.18 -7.80 -0.89
CA LEU A 34 12.92 -7.32 -0.30
C LEU A 34 11.77 -7.92 -1.12
N TYR A 35 10.88 -8.63 -0.43
CA TYR A 35 9.61 -9.08 -1.00
C TYR A 35 8.46 -8.33 -0.34
N LEU A 36 7.97 -7.30 -1.03
CA LEU A 36 6.82 -6.50 -0.59
C LEU A 36 5.51 -7.11 -1.11
N ALA A 37 4.92 -8.02 -0.32
CA ALA A 37 3.66 -8.67 -0.63
C ALA A 37 2.47 -7.93 -0.02
N MET A 38 2.04 -6.84 -0.67
CA MET A 38 0.88 -6.08 -0.21
C MET A 38 -0.40 -6.93 -0.23
N ASN A 39 -1.26 -6.75 0.77
CA ASN A 39 -2.56 -7.41 0.81
C ASN A 39 -3.63 -6.72 -0.05
N VAL A 40 -3.41 -5.45 -0.43
CA VAL A 40 -4.25 -4.73 -1.39
C VAL A 40 -3.92 -5.14 -2.82
N PRO A 41 -4.90 -5.13 -3.75
CA PRO A 41 -6.26 -4.61 -3.61
C PRO A 41 -7.30 -5.66 -3.20
N HIS A 42 -6.89 -6.74 -2.52
CA HIS A 42 -7.84 -7.76 -2.07
C HIS A 42 -8.86 -7.16 -1.08
N ALA A 43 -10.14 -7.46 -1.29
CA ALA A 43 -11.21 -7.00 -0.41
C ALA A 43 -11.13 -7.64 0.98
N ASN A 44 -11.50 -6.90 2.03
CA ASN A 44 -11.76 -7.50 3.32
C ASN A 44 -13.07 -8.30 3.29
N ASN A 45 -12.96 -9.61 3.04
CA ASN A 45 -14.12 -10.50 2.96
C ASN A 45 -14.97 -10.53 4.25
N GLU A 46 -14.38 -10.19 5.40
CA GLU A 46 -15.13 -10.13 6.66
C GLU A 46 -16.11 -8.95 6.66
N ALA A 47 -15.79 -7.84 5.97
CA ALA A 47 -16.62 -6.63 5.87
C ALA A 47 -17.68 -6.69 4.75
N GLY A 48 -17.81 -7.83 4.06
CA GLY A 48 -18.84 -8.04 3.05
C GLY A 48 -18.81 -6.97 1.95
N ARG A 49 -19.93 -6.26 1.76
CA ARG A 49 -20.06 -5.23 0.70
C ARG A 49 -19.18 -4.00 0.92
N GLU A 50 -18.68 -3.79 2.15
CA GLU A 50 -17.81 -2.68 2.53
C GLU A 50 -16.32 -3.08 2.54
N GLY A 51 -15.95 -4.22 1.95
CA GLY A 51 -14.59 -4.76 2.00
C GLY A 51 -13.51 -3.95 1.27
N MET A 52 -13.89 -2.94 0.48
CA MET A 52 -12.94 -2.05 -0.21
C MET A 52 -12.57 -0.85 0.69
N GLU A 53 -12.10 -1.16 1.90
CA GLU A 53 -11.81 -0.17 2.94
C GLU A 53 -10.52 0.60 2.64
N VAL A 54 -10.60 1.93 2.66
CA VAL A 54 -9.45 2.85 2.54
C VAL A 54 -9.59 3.99 3.53
N PRO A 55 -8.48 4.62 3.99
CA PRO A 55 -8.54 5.79 4.87
C PRO A 55 -9.29 6.98 4.27
N GLY A 56 -9.33 7.07 2.93
CA GLY A 56 -10.12 8.05 2.20
C GLY A 56 -10.11 7.79 0.69
N TRP A 57 -11.17 8.22 0.02
CA TRP A 57 -11.32 8.07 -1.45
C TRP A 57 -10.50 9.06 -2.26
N GLY A 58 -10.01 10.15 -1.65
CA GLY A 58 -9.21 11.17 -2.33
C GLY A 58 -9.95 11.75 -3.54
N GLU A 59 -9.28 11.77 -4.70
CA GLU A 59 -9.84 12.28 -5.97
C GLU A 59 -11.06 11.50 -6.50
N PHE A 60 -11.33 10.32 -5.94
CA PHE A 60 -12.47 9.49 -6.33
C PHE A 60 -13.74 9.83 -5.52
N ALA A 61 -13.64 10.67 -4.48
CA ALA A 61 -14.76 10.96 -3.59
C ALA A 61 -15.99 11.52 -4.34
N GLU A 62 -15.74 12.46 -5.25
CA GLU A 62 -16.77 13.17 -6.03
C GLU A 62 -17.17 12.44 -7.33
N ARG A 63 -16.64 11.24 -7.59
CA ARG A 63 -17.02 10.45 -8.77
C ARG A 63 -18.41 9.86 -8.58
N ASP A 64 -19.21 9.81 -9.64
CA ASP A 64 -20.51 9.12 -9.65
C ASP A 64 -20.31 7.61 -9.85
N TRP A 65 -19.57 6.99 -8.92
CA TRP A 65 -19.29 5.56 -8.88
C TRP A 65 -19.86 4.96 -7.60
N PRO A 66 -20.21 3.66 -7.57
CA PRO A 66 -20.54 3.02 -6.31
C PRO A 66 -19.31 3.00 -5.39
N GLU A 67 -19.55 2.99 -4.07
CA GLU A 67 -18.51 3.15 -3.06
C GLU A 67 -17.39 2.09 -3.12
N PRO A 68 -17.69 0.79 -3.38
CA PRO A 68 -16.63 -0.22 -3.50
C PRO A 68 -15.65 0.09 -4.63
N GLU A 69 -16.11 0.64 -5.75
CA GLU A 69 -15.31 1.01 -6.90
C GLU A 69 -14.42 2.22 -6.59
N LYS A 70 -14.92 3.20 -5.81
CA LYS A 70 -14.10 4.29 -5.28
C LYS A 70 -13.00 3.77 -4.36
N GLY A 71 -13.35 2.84 -3.47
CA GLY A 71 -12.39 2.19 -2.57
C GLY A 71 -11.32 1.40 -3.32
N PHE A 72 -11.72 0.60 -4.31
CA PHE A 72 -10.80 -0.14 -5.16
C PHE A 72 -9.86 0.79 -5.94
N ALA A 73 -10.39 1.84 -6.57
CA ALA A 73 -9.58 2.83 -7.27
C ALA A 73 -8.56 3.51 -6.34
N ALA A 74 -8.98 3.86 -5.12
CA ALA A 74 -8.09 4.41 -4.10
C ALA A 74 -6.99 3.41 -3.66
N MET A 75 -7.29 2.11 -3.55
CA MET A 75 -6.27 1.08 -3.29
C MET A 75 -5.24 0.99 -4.40
N ILE A 76 -5.65 0.98 -5.67
CA ILE A 76 -4.72 0.97 -6.81
C ILE A 76 -3.85 2.23 -6.81
N ARG A 77 -4.43 3.39 -6.54
CA ARG A 77 -3.69 4.66 -6.42
C ARG A 77 -2.72 4.65 -5.23
N ASN A 78 -3.07 3.98 -4.13
CA ASN A 78 -2.16 3.72 -3.00
C ASN A 78 -0.96 2.88 -3.41
N ILE A 79 -1.21 1.74 -4.07
CA ILE A 79 -0.15 0.87 -4.59
C ILE A 79 0.80 1.67 -5.48
N ASP A 80 0.27 2.40 -6.46
CA ASP A 80 1.08 3.19 -7.40
C ASP A 80 1.92 4.26 -6.69
N ARG A 81 1.30 5.04 -5.79
CA ARG A 81 2.00 6.03 -4.95
C ARG A 81 3.16 5.38 -4.20
N ASP A 82 2.90 4.25 -3.53
CA ASP A 82 3.85 3.64 -2.62
C ASP A 82 4.98 2.91 -3.36
N THR A 83 4.70 2.32 -4.52
CA THR A 83 5.74 1.88 -5.47
C THR A 83 6.60 3.07 -5.90
N GLY A 84 6.00 4.21 -6.22
CA GLY A 84 6.73 5.45 -6.52
C GLY A 84 7.68 5.86 -5.40
N ARG A 85 7.20 5.86 -4.14
CA ARG A 85 8.02 6.17 -2.96
C ARG A 85 9.24 5.25 -2.82
N ILE A 86 9.08 3.95 -3.10
CA ILE A 86 10.19 3.00 -3.09
C ILE A 86 11.19 3.33 -4.20
N LEU A 87 10.72 3.53 -5.44
CA LEU A 87 11.59 3.87 -6.57
C LEU A 87 12.34 5.18 -6.35
N ASP A 88 11.69 6.18 -5.76
CA ASP A 88 12.31 7.47 -5.45
C ASP A 88 13.34 7.35 -4.34
N LEU A 89 13.10 6.53 -3.31
CA LEU A 89 14.10 6.23 -2.29
C LEU A 89 15.32 5.52 -2.89
N LEU A 90 15.12 4.57 -3.82
CA LEU A 90 16.24 3.91 -4.52
C LEU A 90 17.09 4.92 -5.32
N LYS A 91 16.46 5.92 -5.95
CA LYS A 91 17.17 7.02 -6.64
C LYS A 91 17.90 7.92 -5.65
N GLU A 92 17.24 8.33 -4.56
CA GLU A 92 17.81 9.16 -3.50
C GLU A 92 19.08 8.54 -2.91
N LEU A 93 19.03 7.24 -2.62
CA LEU A 93 20.15 6.46 -2.10
C LEU A 93 21.18 6.06 -3.17
N LYS A 94 20.95 6.45 -4.44
CA LYS A 94 21.82 6.17 -5.60
C LYS A 94 22.07 4.68 -5.86
N ILE A 95 21.09 3.83 -5.56
CA ILE A 95 21.15 2.37 -5.78
C ILE A 95 20.16 1.87 -6.85
N ALA A 96 19.38 2.76 -7.47
CA ALA A 96 18.38 2.40 -8.49
C ALA A 96 18.97 1.61 -9.68
N GLN A 97 20.18 1.94 -10.13
CA GLN A 97 20.84 1.22 -11.24
C GLN A 97 21.43 -0.14 -10.83
N HIS A 98 21.45 -0.44 -9.53
CA HIS A 98 21.99 -1.68 -8.95
C HIS A 98 20.91 -2.50 -8.22
N THR A 99 19.64 -2.15 -8.41
CA THR A 99 18.50 -2.81 -7.80
C THR A 99 17.55 -3.26 -8.90
N LEU A 100 17.23 -4.56 -8.93
CA LEU A 100 16.18 -5.08 -9.80
C LEU A 100 14.83 -4.94 -9.08
N VAL A 101 13.85 -4.36 -9.76
CA VAL A 101 12.46 -4.21 -9.31
C VAL A 101 11.55 -4.88 -10.32
#